data_AF-A0A4R9VCE4-F1
#
_entry.id   AF-A0A4R9VCE4-F1
#
_cell.length_a   1.000
_cell.length_b   1.000
_cell.length_c   1.000
_cell.angle_alpha   90.00
_cell.angle_beta   90.00
_cell.angle_gamma   90.00
#
_symmetry.space_group_name_H-M   'P 1'
#
loop_
_entity.id
_entity.type
_entity.pdbx_description
1 polymer ?
#
loop_
_entity_poly.entity_id
_entity_poly.type
_entity_poly.pdbx_seq_one_letter_code
_entity_poly.pdbx_strand_id
1 'polypeptide(L)'
;MEADGLDELVAEASLQTRVDRKYVLDRERAEGVLAWLAPETRVLEIDGTRALAYESVYFDTPDLLSYRLAAHARRRRFKLRTRAYLDTDQAYLEM
;
A
#
# COMPACT_ATOMS: atom_id res chain seq x y z
N MET A 1 -5.45 4.42 -19.56
CA MET A 1 -4.93 4.88 -18.27
C MET A 1 -3.61 5.58 -18.55
N GLU A 2 -3.60 6.89 -18.33
CA GLU A 2 -2.44 7.77 -18.40
C GLU A 2 -1.50 7.45 -17.21
N ALA A 3 -0.20 7.69 -17.37
CA ALA A 3 0.83 7.30 -16.41
C ALA A 3 1.50 8.52 -15.80
N ASP A 4 1.68 8.50 -14.48
CA ASP A 4 2.10 9.67 -13.70
C ASP A 4 3.30 9.29 -12.85
N GLY A 5 4.26 10.21 -12.77
CA GLY A 5 5.36 10.12 -11.82
C GLY A 5 4.89 10.41 -10.39
N LEU A 6 5.65 9.93 -9.40
CA LEU A 6 5.35 10.12 -7.98
C LEU A 6 5.21 11.61 -7.61
N ASP A 7 6.06 12.48 -8.13
CA ASP A 7 6.05 13.92 -7.83
C ASP A 7 4.76 14.60 -8.33
N GLU A 8 4.29 14.22 -9.51
CA GLU A 8 3.05 14.74 -10.09
C GLU A 8 1.83 14.27 -9.29
N LEU A 9 1.78 12.98 -8.94
CA LEU A 9 0.73 12.43 -8.10
C LEU A 9 0.66 13.13 -6.73
N VAL A 10 1.81 13.41 -6.12
CA VAL A 10 1.87 14.12 -4.84
C VAL A 10 1.43 15.58 -4.98
N ALA A 11 1.79 16.25 -6.07
CA ALA A 11 1.41 17.64 -6.32
C ALA A 11 -0.09 17.83 -6.57
N GLU A 12 -0.70 16.94 -7.36
CA GLU A 12 -2.12 17.04 -7.74
C GLU A 12 -3.06 16.44 -6.68
N ALA A 13 -2.63 15.34 -6.04
CA ALA A 13 -3.48 14.51 -5.21
C ALA A 13 -2.88 14.27 -3.83
N SER A 14 -2.30 15.31 -3.20
CA SER A 14 -1.95 15.25 -1.78
C SER A 14 -3.22 15.04 -0.95
N LEU A 15 -3.59 13.77 -0.74
CA LEU A 15 -4.82 13.32 -0.08
C LEU A 15 -4.80 13.78 1.39
N GLN A 16 -5.25 15.00 1.65
CA GLN A 16 -5.23 15.57 3.01
C GLN A 16 -6.15 14.80 3.98
N THR A 17 -7.16 14.09 3.47
CA THR A 17 -7.99 13.16 4.24
C THR A 17 -8.23 11.88 3.45
N ARG A 18 -7.62 10.76 3.88
CA ARG A 18 -7.76 9.46 3.21
C ARG A 18 -8.70 8.53 4.00
N VAL A 19 -9.65 7.92 3.29
CA VAL A 19 -10.47 6.81 3.80
C VAL A 19 -10.06 5.54 3.05
N ASP A 20 -9.65 4.52 3.78
CA ASP A 20 -9.24 3.23 3.22
C ASP A 20 -10.33 2.17 3.46
N ARG A 21 -10.74 1.46 2.40
CA ARG A 21 -11.63 0.30 2.47
C ARG A 21 -10.95 -0.87 1.77
N LYS A 22 -10.97 -2.04 2.39
CA LYS A 22 -10.32 -3.25 1.89
C LYS A 22 -11.35 -4.30 1.55
N TYR A 23 -11.21 -4.90 0.38
CA TYR A 23 -12.08 -5.95 -0.13
C TYR A 23 -11.22 -7.16 -0.50
N VAL A 24 -11.67 -8.34 -0.12
CA VAL A 24 -11.09 -9.60 -0.61
C VAL A 24 -11.84 -9.95 -1.89
N LEU A 25 -11.11 -10.07 -3.00
CA LEU A 25 -11.65 -10.38 -4.31
C LEU A 25 -10.92 -11.58 -4.90
N ASP A 26 -11.63 -12.38 -5.67
CA ASP A 26 -10.99 -13.28 -6.63
C ASP A 26 -10.51 -12.48 -7.86
N ARG A 27 -9.79 -13.17 -8.75
CA ARG A 27 -9.21 -12.58 -9.96
C ARG A 27 -10.27 -11.96 -10.87
N GLU A 28 -11.34 -12.68 -11.15
CA GLU A 28 -12.39 -12.26 -12.10
C GLU A 28 -13.06 -10.98 -11.62
N ARG A 29 -13.39 -10.90 -10.32
CA ARG A 29 -13.97 -9.69 -9.74
C ARG A 29 -13.01 -8.52 -9.74
N ALA A 30 -11.71 -8.76 -9.50
CA ALA A 30 -10.70 -7.71 -9.56
C ALA A 30 -10.60 -7.12 -10.98
N GLU A 31 -10.57 -7.97 -12.01
CA GLU A 31 -10.58 -7.53 -13.41
C GLU A 31 -11.85 -6.72 -13.75
N GLY A 32 -13.01 -7.18 -13.27
CA GLY A 32 -14.27 -6.45 -13.41
C GLY A 32 -14.21 -5.06 -12.76
N VAL A 33 -13.68 -4.91 -11.55
CA VAL A 33 -13.55 -3.61 -10.88
C VAL A 33 -12.64 -2.67 -11.66
N LEU A 34 -11.50 -3.17 -12.16
CA LEU A 34 -10.56 -2.36 -12.94
C LEU A 34 -11.19 -1.84 -14.24
N ALA A 35 -12.03 -2.65 -14.90
CA ALA A 35 -12.75 -2.25 -16.11
C ALA A 35 -13.81 -1.16 -15.88
N TRP A 36 -14.25 -0.96 -14.62
CA TRP A 36 -15.25 0.03 -14.24
C TRP A 36 -14.65 1.36 -13.76
N LEU A 37 -13.32 1.46 -13.69
CA LEU A 37 -12.66 2.71 -13.33
C LEU A 37 -12.96 3.80 -14.37
N ALA A 38 -13.10 5.04 -13.91
CA ALA A 38 -13.33 6.18 -14.79
C ALA A 38 -12.20 6.30 -15.82
N PRO A 39 -12.45 6.67 -17.08
CA PRO A 39 -11.42 6.79 -18.11
C PRO A 39 -10.24 7.69 -17.74
N GLU A 40 -10.50 8.69 -16.90
CA GLU A 40 -9.54 9.66 -16.36
C GLU A 40 -8.67 9.08 -15.22
N THR A 41 -8.91 7.82 -14.82
CA THR A 41 -8.09 7.16 -13.79
C THR A 41 -6.66 6.97 -14.31
N ARG A 42 -5.72 7.56 -13.57
CA ARG A 42 -4.28 7.49 -13.85
C ARG A 42 -3.63 6.38 -13.03
N VAL A 43 -2.59 5.75 -13.57
CA VAL A 43 -1.83 4.70 -12.88
C VAL A 43 -0.42 5.21 -12.60
N LEU A 44 0.02 5.10 -11.35
CA LEU A 44 1.39 5.45 -10.97
C LEU A 44 2.40 4.63 -11.80
N GLU A 45 3.34 5.34 -12.41
CA GLU A 45 4.46 4.78 -13.15
C GLU A 45 5.73 5.50 -12.72
N ILE A 46 6.74 4.74 -12.32
CA ILE A 46 8.04 5.27 -11.89
C ILE A 46 9.09 4.64 -12.78
N ASP A 47 9.88 5.47 -13.47
CA ASP A 47 10.95 5.03 -14.37
C ASP A 47 10.48 3.98 -15.40
N GLY A 48 9.29 4.19 -15.99
CA GLY A 48 8.68 3.28 -16.97
C GLY A 48 8.10 1.99 -16.38
N THR A 49 8.10 1.84 -15.05
CA THR A 49 7.65 0.64 -14.34
C THR A 49 6.34 0.90 -13.59
N ARG A 50 5.35 0.04 -13.83
CA ARG A 50 4.07 0.03 -13.10
C ARG A 50 3.97 -1.10 -12.07
N ALA A 51 4.75 -2.15 -12.25
CA ALA A 51 4.81 -3.30 -11.34
C ALA A 51 5.90 -3.04 -10.30
N LEU A 52 5.57 -2.23 -9.30
CA LEU A 52 6.49 -1.85 -8.23
C LEU A 52 6.51 -2.92 -7.13
N ALA A 53 7.57 -3.70 -7.06
CA ALA A 53 7.68 -4.83 -6.13
C ALA A 53 8.14 -4.35 -4.74
N TYR A 54 7.48 -4.85 -3.70
CA TYR A 54 7.88 -4.60 -2.32
C TYR A 54 7.77 -5.84 -1.46
N GLU A 55 8.64 -5.92 -0.46
CA GLU A 55 8.59 -6.90 0.61
C GLU A 55 8.30 -6.19 1.94
N SER A 56 7.63 -6.88 2.87
CA SER A 56 7.46 -6.38 4.23
C SER A 56 7.68 -7.48 5.26
N VAL A 57 8.61 -7.25 6.19
CA VAL A 57 8.86 -8.14 7.32
C VAL A 57 8.29 -7.50 8.57
N TYR A 58 7.31 -8.16 9.20
CA TYR A 58 6.72 -7.70 10.46
C TYR A 58 7.48 -8.29 11.65
N PHE A 59 7.83 -7.43 12.59
CA PHE A 59 8.47 -7.82 13.84
C PHE A 59 7.42 -8.01 14.93
N ASP A 60 7.57 -9.08 15.69
CA ASP A 60 6.79 -9.30 16.90
C ASP A 60 7.68 -9.97 17.96
N THR A 61 7.17 -10.03 19.18
CA THR A 61 7.75 -10.81 20.27
C THR A 61 7.33 -12.27 20.16
N PRO A 62 8.05 -13.22 20.80
CA PRO A 62 7.64 -14.63 20.83
C PRO A 62 6.22 -14.86 21.37
N ASP A 63 5.71 -13.98 22.23
CA ASP A 63 4.36 -14.01 22.76
C ASP A 63 3.31 -13.27 21.89
N LEU A 64 3.67 -12.83 20.68
CA LEU A 64 2.78 -12.21 19.69
C LEU A 64 2.11 -10.93 20.21
N LEU A 65 2.87 -10.07 20.90
CA LEU A 65 2.37 -8.84 21.50
C LEU A 65 1.67 -7.93 20.47
N SER A 66 2.33 -7.62 19.36
CA SER A 66 1.82 -6.66 18.37
C SER A 66 0.58 -7.20 17.64
N TYR A 67 0.59 -8.50 17.34
CA TYR A 67 -0.54 -9.22 16.78
C TYR A 67 -1.77 -9.13 17.69
N ARG A 68 -1.62 -9.45 18.98
CA ARG A 68 -2.72 -9.41 19.96
C ARG A 68 -3.23 -7.98 20.18
N LEU A 69 -2.34 -6.98 20.21
CA LEU A 69 -2.73 -5.56 20.31
C LEU A 69 -3.58 -5.12 19.11
N ALA A 70 -3.24 -5.58 17.90
CA ALA A 70 -4.01 -5.29 16.69
C ALA A 70 -5.37 -5.99 16.67
N ALA A 71 -5.44 -7.27 17.08
CA ALA A 71 -6.66 -8.07 17.06
C ALA A 71 -7.73 -7.58 18.05
N HIS A 72 -7.33 -7.10 19.24
CA HIS A 72 -8.26 -6.77 20.33
C HIS A 72 -8.59 -5.27 20.45
N ALA A 73 -8.46 -4.50 19.37
CA ALA A 73 -8.85 -3.09 19.28
C ALA A 73 -8.39 -2.22 20.46
N ARG A 74 -7.18 -2.46 20.99
CA ARG A 74 -6.63 -1.70 22.11
C ARG A 74 -6.30 -0.27 21.66
N ARG A 75 -6.47 0.70 22.58
CA ARG A 75 -6.22 2.13 22.33
C ARG A 75 -4.79 2.43 21.89
N ARG A 76 -3.80 1.72 22.46
CA ARG A 76 -2.39 1.80 22.07
C ARG A 76 -2.00 0.47 21.41
N ARG A 77 -1.76 0.53 20.11
CA ARG A 77 -1.32 -0.59 19.26
C ARG A 77 -0.27 -0.09 18.30
N PHE A 78 0.64 -0.97 17.90
CA PHE A 78 1.71 -0.65 16.94
C PHE A 78 1.94 -1.88 16.05
N LYS A 79 2.53 -1.64 14.88
CA LYS A 79 3.04 -2.70 14.01
C LYS A 79 4.42 -2.25 13.52
N LEU A 80 5.47 -2.93 13.94
CA LEU A 80 6.81 -2.62 13.47
C LEU A 80 7.10 -3.47 12.23
N ARG A 81 7.55 -2.85 11.14
CA ARG A 81 7.99 -3.57 9.95
C ARG A 81 9.18 -2.92 9.28
N THR A 82 9.98 -3.72 8.59
CA THR A 82 10.76 -3.21 7.47
C THR A 82 9.90 -3.31 6.21
N ARG A 83 9.96 -2.29 5.37
CA ARG A 83 9.46 -2.34 4.00
C ARG A 83 10.62 -2.10 3.05
N ALA A 84 10.89 -3.07 2.18
CA ALA A 84 11.91 -2.99 1.15
C ALA A 84 11.26 -2.80 -0.22
N TYR A 85 11.72 -1.81 -0.96
CA TYR A 85 11.35 -1.55 -2.34
C TYR A 85 12.41 -2.23 -3.22
N LEU A 86 12.04 -3.35 -3.84
CA LEU A 86 13.01 -4.26 -4.45
C LEU A 86 13.64 -3.68 -5.71
N ASP A 87 12.90 -2.81 -6.41
CA ASP A 87 13.36 -2.16 -7.64
C ASP A 87 14.40 -1.06 -7.37
N THR A 88 14.45 -0.51 -6.14
CA THR A 88 15.35 0.60 -5.77
C THR A 88 16.40 0.22 -4.72
N ASP A 89 16.37 -1.01 -4.21
CA ASP A 89 17.20 -1.49 -3.09
C ASP A 89 17.09 -0.58 -1.83
N GLN A 90 15.95 0.08 -1.66
CA GLN A 90 15.68 0.96 -0.52
C GLN A 90 14.86 0.21 0.52
N ALA A 91 15.23 0.38 1.79
CA ALA A 91 14.48 -0.19 2.91
C ALA A 91 14.23 0.85 4.00
N TYR A 92 13.02 0.82 4.56
CA TYR A 92 12.59 1.72 5.63
C TYR A 92 12.06 0.92 6.82
N LEU A 93 12.40 1.36 8.03
CA LEU A 93 11.78 0.88 9.27
C LEU A 93 10.56 1.75 9.57
N GLU A 94 9.38 1.13 9.61
CA GLU A 94 8.08 1.79 9.78
C GLU A 94 7.37 1.29 11.06
N MET A 95 6.65 2.17 11.76
CA MET A 95 5.86 1.86 12.97
C MET A 95 4.42 2.39 12.89
#